data_AF-Q11BJ7-F1
#
_entry.id   AF-Q11BJ7-F1
#
_cell.length_a   1.000
_cell.length_b   1.000
_cell.length_c   1.000
_cell.angle_alpha   90.00
_cell.angle_beta   90.00
_cell.angle_gamma   90.00
#
_symmetry.space_group_name_H-M   'P 1'
#
loop_
_entity.id
_entity.type
_entity.pdbx_description
1 polymer ?
#
loop_
_entity_poly.entity_id
_entity_poly.type
_entity_poly.pdbx_seq_one_letter_code
_entity_poly.pdbx_strand_id
1 'polypeptide(L)'
;MSDLKLGPLPKIRYVRRTIMLPEPLSEELEQYAAEHSRLYEPVDAIALIPHMLEDFLRSDRGWRNRKARKDRTDNRLKTVADPARRHEPGA
;
A
#
# COMPACT_ATOMS: atom_id res chain seq x y z
N MET A 1 10.95 -0.29 38.46
CA MET A 1 10.17 -1.01 37.43
C MET A 1 11.09 -1.14 36.23
N SER A 2 11.44 -2.37 35.83
CA SER A 2 12.41 -2.62 34.76
C SER A 2 11.78 -2.30 33.41
N ASP A 3 12.14 -1.16 32.84
CA ASP A 3 11.75 -0.78 31.49
C ASP A 3 12.47 -1.72 30.50
N LEU A 4 11.71 -2.47 29.71
CA LEU A 4 12.28 -3.32 28.67
C LEU A 4 12.86 -2.39 27.61
N LYS A 5 14.12 -2.59 27.23
CA LYS A 5 14.80 -1.79 26.18
C LYS A 5 14.08 -1.82 24.82
N LEU A 6 13.14 -2.75 24.66
CA LEU A 6 12.29 -2.84 23.48
C LEU A 6 10.98 -2.10 23.76
N GLY A 7 10.82 -0.93 23.13
CA GLY A 7 9.54 -0.25 23.05
C GLY A 7 8.50 -1.09 22.31
N PRO A 8 7.23 -0.62 22.21
CA PRO A 8 6.17 -1.36 21.55
C PRO A 8 6.55 -1.72 20.11
N LEU A 9 6.49 -3.01 19.80
CA LEU A 9 6.82 -3.51 18.47
C LEU A 9 5.86 -2.98 17.41
N PRO A 10 6.35 -2.66 16.19
CA PRO A 10 5.50 -2.25 15.09
C PRO A 10 4.46 -3.35 14.78
N LYS A 11 3.18 -2.97 14.75
CA LYS A 11 2.09 -3.89 14.41
C LYS A 11 2.03 -4.05 12.89
N ILE A 12 2.59 -5.15 12.37
CA ILE A 12 2.28 -5.58 11.01
C ILE A 12 0.85 -6.13 11.04
N ARG A 13 -0.03 -5.57 10.19
CA ARG A 13 -1.42 -6.01 10.06
C ARG A 13 -1.65 -6.54 8.66
N TYR A 14 -1.99 -7.81 8.57
CA TYR A 14 -2.49 -8.43 7.34
C TYR A 14 -4.01 -8.33 7.31
N VAL A 15 -4.56 -8.10 6.14
CA VAL A 15 -6.01 -7.99 5.94
C VAL A 15 -6.43 -8.99 4.88
N ARG A 16 -7.25 -9.97 5.28
CA ARG A 16 -7.81 -10.94 4.33
C ARG A 16 -8.82 -10.25 3.42
N ARG A 17 -8.75 -10.59 2.14
CA ARG A 17 -9.73 -10.23 1.12
C ARG A 17 -10.11 -11.50 0.36
N THR A 18 -11.39 -11.63 0.03
CA THR A 18 -11.90 -12.67 -0.86
C THR A 18 -12.33 -11.98 -2.14
N ILE A 19 -11.84 -12.46 -3.28
CA ILE A 19 -12.16 -11.95 -4.60
C ILE A 19 -12.74 -13.09 -5.45
N MET A 20 -13.67 -12.75 -6.33
CA MET A 20 -14.12 -13.65 -7.38
C MET A 20 -13.38 -13.27 -8.66
N LEU A 21 -12.81 -14.26 -9.33
CA LEU A 21 -12.11 -14.10 -10.61
C LEU A 21 -12.89 -14.86 -11.68
N PRO A 22 -13.01 -14.32 -12.90
CA PRO A 22 -13.40 -15.13 -14.05
C PRO A 22 -12.45 -16.31 -14.21
N GLU A 23 -12.97 -17.47 -14.58
CA GLU A 23 -12.19 -18.70 -14.77
C GLU A 23 -11.00 -18.52 -15.72
N PRO A 24 -11.13 -17.87 -16.90
CA PRO A 24 -10.00 -17.65 -17.79
C PRO A 24 -8.87 -16.82 -17.16
N LEU A 25 -9.21 -15.85 -16.33
CA LEU A 25 -8.21 -15.03 -15.63
C LEU A 25 -7.47 -15.86 -14.57
N SER A 26 -8.16 -16.79 -13.91
CA SER A 26 -7.50 -17.69 -12.96
C SER A 26 -6.50 -18.60 -13.67
N GLU A 27 -6.87 -19.16 -14.81
CA GLU A 27 -5.99 -20.03 -15.61
C GLU A 27 -4.74 -19.29 -16.09
N GLU A 28 -4.89 -18.06 -16.61
CA GLU A 28 -3.74 -17.24 -17.03
C GLU A 28 -2.80 -16.91 -15.86
N LEU A 29 -3.35 -16.62 -14.68
CA LEU A 29 -2.54 -16.34 -13.49
C LEU A 29 -1.75 -17.57 -13.03
N GLU A 30 -2.35 -18.76 -13.08
CA GLU A 30 -1.64 -20.01 -12.75
C GLU A 30 -0.55 -20.33 -13.78
N GLN A 31 -0.82 -20.13 -15.07
CA GLN A 31 0.20 -20.29 -16.11
C GLN A 31 1.37 -19.32 -15.90
N TYR A 32 1.08 -18.05 -15.61
CA TYR A 32 2.10 -17.05 -15.33
C TYR A 32 2.95 -17.44 -14.10
N ALA A 33 2.32 -17.91 -13.02
CA ALA A 33 3.03 -18.38 -11.83
C ALA A 33 3.93 -19.59 -12.12
N ALA A 34 3.48 -20.52 -12.96
CA ALA A 34 4.28 -21.65 -13.41
C ALA A 34 5.48 -21.21 -14.26
N GLU A 35 5.32 -20.22 -15.14
CA GLU A 35 6.44 -19.65 -15.91
C GLU A 35 7.43 -18.90 -15.00
N HIS A 36 6.94 -18.09 -14.06
CA HIS A 36 7.78 -17.41 -13.08
C HIS A 36 8.59 -18.41 -12.25
N SER A 37 7.96 -19.51 -11.81
CA SER A 37 8.59 -20.58 -11.04
C SER A 37 9.68 -21.34 -11.81
N ARG A 38 9.68 -21.31 -13.15
CA ARG A 38 10.76 -21.90 -13.97
C ARG A 38 12.01 -21.03 -14.00
N LEU A 39 11.85 -19.73 -13.85
CA LEU A 39 12.94 -18.75 -13.94
C LEU A 39 13.49 -18.36 -12.56
N TYR A 40 12.65 -18.46 -11.53
CA TYR A 40 12.94 -18.02 -10.18
C TYR A 40 12.55 -19.10 -9.15
N GLU A 41 12.11 -18.69 -7.97
CA GLU A 41 11.65 -19.60 -6.93
C GLU A 41 10.21 -20.08 -7.21
N PRO A 42 9.87 -21.32 -6.81
CA PRO A 42 8.51 -21.83 -6.89
C PRO A 42 7.51 -20.93 -6.17
N VAL A 43 6.48 -20.49 -6.87
CA VAL A 43 5.44 -19.60 -6.36
C VAL A 43 4.11 -19.90 -7.01
N ASP A 44 3.02 -19.80 -6.23
CA ASP A 44 1.65 -19.93 -6.75
C ASP A 44 1.07 -18.56 -7.15
N ALA A 45 -0.04 -18.58 -7.89
CA ALA A 45 -0.72 -17.37 -8.30
C ALA A 45 -1.19 -16.53 -7.11
N ILE A 46 -1.67 -17.16 -6.02
CA ILE A 46 -2.22 -16.48 -4.84
C ILE A 46 -1.16 -15.62 -4.14
N ALA A 47 0.07 -16.11 -4.06
CA ALA A 47 1.21 -15.40 -3.50
C ALA A 47 1.70 -14.28 -4.41
N LEU A 48 1.61 -14.44 -5.74
CA LEU A 48 2.00 -13.41 -6.70
C LEU A 48 1.01 -12.25 -6.82
N ILE A 49 -0.30 -12.51 -6.70
CA ILE A 49 -1.35 -11.48 -6.88
C ILE A 49 -1.11 -10.21 -6.05
N PRO A 50 -0.81 -10.29 -4.73
CA PRO A 50 -0.53 -9.09 -3.93
C PRO A 50 0.62 -8.23 -4.49
N HIS A 51 1.70 -8.87 -4.97
CA HIS A 51 2.85 -8.18 -5.55
C HIS A 51 2.49 -7.53 -6.90
N MET A 52 1.79 -8.26 -7.76
CA MET A 52 1.31 -7.72 -9.03
C MET A 52 0.40 -6.49 -8.83
N LEU A 53 -0.50 -6.55 -7.84
CA LEU A 53 -1.38 -5.42 -7.53
C LEU A 53 -0.61 -4.22 -6.96
N GLU A 54 0.43 -4.45 -6.17
CA GLU A 54 1.31 -3.38 -5.68
C GLU A 54 2.03 -2.68 -6.84
N ASP A 55 2.64 -3.45 -7.74
CA ASP A 55 3.36 -2.94 -8.90
C ASP A 55 2.42 -2.25 -9.90
N PHE A 56 1.20 -2.77 -10.08
CA PHE A 56 0.16 -2.12 -10.85
C PHE A 56 -0.18 -0.73 -10.28
N LEU A 57 -0.45 -0.62 -8.97
CA LEU A 57 -0.76 0.67 -8.34
C LEU A 57 0.42 1.64 -8.39
N ARG A 58 1.65 1.12 -8.32
CA ARG A 58 2.89 1.92 -8.43
C ARG A 58 3.09 2.44 -9.85
N SER A 59 2.75 1.65 -10.86
CA SER A 59 2.93 2.01 -12.27
C SER A 59 1.83 2.94 -12.82
N ASP A 60 0.60 2.86 -12.30
CA ASP A 60 -0.52 3.73 -12.73
C ASP A 60 -0.26 5.21 -12.38
N ARG A 61 0.22 5.97 -13.39
CA ARG A 61 0.51 7.40 -13.26
C ARG A 61 -0.75 8.22 -12.96
N GLY A 62 -1.89 7.84 -13.54
CA GLY A 62 -3.16 8.52 -13.34
C GLY A 62 -3.60 8.44 -11.89
N TRP A 63 -3.51 7.23 -11.31
CA TRP A 63 -3.71 7.01 -9.89
C TRP A 63 -2.74 7.80 -9.03
N ARG A 64 -1.42 7.68 -9.28
CA ARG A 64 -0.40 8.39 -8.49
C ARG A 64 -0.58 9.90 -8.50
N ASN A 65 -0.91 10.48 -9.65
CA ASN A 65 -1.16 11.91 -9.77
C ASN A 65 -2.36 12.35 -8.95
N ARG A 66 -3.47 11.60 -8.99
CA ARG A 66 -4.66 11.90 -8.18
C ARG A 66 -4.37 11.76 -6.68
N LYS A 67 -3.67 10.70 -6.28
CA LYS A 67 -3.26 10.47 -4.89
C LYS A 67 -2.40 11.63 -4.35
N ALA A 68 -1.35 12.01 -5.09
CA ALA A 68 -0.46 13.11 -4.70
C ALA A 68 -1.17 14.48 -4.61
N ARG A 69 -2.23 14.71 -5.41
CA ARG A 69 -3.07 15.92 -5.27
C ARG A 69 -3.93 15.85 -4.01
N LYS A 70 -4.56 14.71 -3.74
CA LYS A 70 -5.36 14.51 -2.53
C LYS A 70 -4.53 14.71 -1.26
N ASP A 71 -3.33 14.12 -1.21
CA ASP A 71 -2.43 14.22 -0.07
C ASP A 71 -2.01 15.68 0.19
N ARG A 72 -1.75 16.46 -0.87
CA ARG A 72 -1.48 17.90 -0.77
C ARG A 72 -2.66 18.68 -0.22
N THR A 73 -3.87 18.40 -0.68
CA THR A 73 -5.09 19.06 -0.20
C THR A 73 -5.34 18.74 1.27
N ASP A 74 -5.22 17.47 1.67
CA ASP A 74 -5.40 17.03 3.06
C ASP A 74 -4.35 17.67 3.98
N ASN A 75 -3.07 17.72 3.55
CA ASN A 75 -2.02 18.40 4.31
C ASN A 75 -2.29 19.91 4.48
N ARG A 76 -2.81 20.57 3.42
CA ARG A 76 -3.20 21.98 3.48
C ARG A 76 -4.35 22.21 4.45
N LEU A 77 -5.38 21.36 4.44
CA LEU A 77 -6.50 21.45 5.38
C LEU A 77 -6.02 21.27 6.83
N LYS A 78 -5.16 20.29 7.09
CA LYS A 78 -4.55 20.06 8.41
C LYS A 78 -3.72 21.27 8.88
N THR A 79 -2.94 21.89 7.99
CA THR A 79 -2.13 23.07 8.32
C THR A 79 -2.98 24.29 8.66
N VAL A 80 -4.12 24.48 7.98
CA VAL A 80 -5.03 25.64 8.23
C VAL A 80 -5.90 25.44 9.47
N ALA A 81 -6.17 24.18 9.82
CA ALA A 81 -6.95 23.79 11.00
C ALA A 81 -6.11 23.75 12.29
N ASP A 82 -4.78 23.84 12.20
CA ASP A 82 -3.90 23.85 13.37
C ASP A 82 -3.97 25.20 14.11
N PRO A 83 -4.58 25.27 15.31
CA PRO A 83 -4.77 26.52 16.03
C PRO A 83 -3.44 27.10 16.57
N ALA A 84 -2.37 26.29 16.66
CA ALA A 84 -1.08 26.74 17.16
C ALA A 84 -0.33 27.71 16.22
N ARG A 85 -0.70 27.79 14.94
CA ARG A 85 -0.09 28.73 13.98
C ARG A 85 -0.81 30.07 13.86
N ARG A 86 -1.91 30.30 14.58
CA ARG A 86 -2.72 31.53 14.46
C ARG A 86 -2.30 32.66 15.41
N HIS A 87 -1.30 32.46 16.27
CA HIS A 87 -0.81 33.48 17.19
C HIS A 87 0.68 33.75 17.00
N GLU A 88 1.01 34.59 16.02
CA GLU A 88 2.09 35.56 16.19
C GLU A 88 1.55 36.94 15.78
N PRO A 89 1.18 37.81 16.73
CA PRO A 89 1.05 39.23 16.47
C PRO A 89 2.45 39.85 16.46
N GLY A 90 2.83 40.40 15.32
CA GLY A 90 4.05 41.19 15.17
C GLY A 90 4.07 42.39 16.13
N ALA A 91 5.29 42.65 16.62
CA ALA A 91 5.69 43.76 17.46
C ALA A 91 5.49 45.13 16.82
#